data_AF-A0A6C0AWP6-F1
#
_entry.id   AF-A0A6C0AWP6-F1
#
_cell.length_a   1.000
_cell.length_b   1.000
_cell.length_c   1.000
_cell.angle_alpha   90.00
_cell.angle_beta   90.00
_cell.angle_gamma   90.00
#
_symmetry.space_group_name_H-M   'P 1'
#
loop_
_entity.id
_entity.type
_entity.pdbx_description
1 polymer ?
#
loop_
_entity_poly.entity_id
_entity_poly.type
_entity_poly.pdbx_seq_one_letter_code
_entity_poly.pdbx_strand_id
1 'polypeptide(L)'
;MNSPLILLENKLPRELLNIIQSYLINDFVYKALKEYYNYLYYKKELYEDFVYTQYIEPNCNCHTYYNSRAQRWKYRECSGCYYLEYTNKYIPKDFRVCIYDNPQYGKIVYGKESNYKLSMDYDNEVDYHYD
;
A
#
# COMPACT_ATOMS: atom_id res chain seq x y z
N MET A 1 20.22 -18.57 17.94
CA MET A 1 19.36 -19.70 17.54
C MET A 1 20.22 -20.69 16.77
N ASN A 2 20.33 -21.92 17.26
CA ASN A 2 21.10 -22.97 16.61
C ASN A 2 20.28 -23.49 15.42
N SER A 3 20.67 -23.09 14.21
CA SER A 3 20.04 -23.60 12.99
C SER A 3 20.26 -25.12 12.90
N PRO A 4 19.28 -25.91 12.44
CA PRO A 4 19.48 -27.34 12.13
C PRO A 4 20.68 -27.62 11.23
N LEU A 5 21.16 -26.60 10.49
CA LEU A 5 22.36 -26.63 9.67
C LEU A 5 23.66 -26.93 10.44
N ILE A 6 23.71 -26.69 11.76
CA ILE A 6 24.85 -27.07 12.60
C ILE A 6 25.11 -28.58 12.56
N LEU A 7 24.07 -29.40 12.36
CA LEU A 7 24.22 -30.86 12.23
C LEU A 7 24.84 -31.28 10.89
N LEU A 8 24.91 -30.36 9.93
CA LEU A 8 25.43 -30.57 8.58
C LEU A 8 26.77 -29.87 8.35
N GLU A 9 27.26 -29.09 9.32
CA GLU A 9 28.45 -28.24 9.21
C GLU A 9 29.73 -29.01 8.86
N ASN A 10 29.81 -30.27 9.29
CA ASN A 10 30.93 -31.17 9.01
C ASN A 10 30.65 -32.17 7.87
N LYS A 11 29.45 -32.13 7.27
CA LYS A 11 29.02 -33.08 6.23
C LYS A 11 28.89 -32.43 4.86
N LEU A 12 28.69 -31.12 4.80
CA LEU A 12 28.52 -30.36 3.57
C LEU A 12 29.51 -29.19 3.51
N PRO A 13 30.02 -28.87 2.31
CA PRO A 13 30.74 -27.62 2.07
C PRO A 13 29.95 -26.40 2.55
N ARG A 14 30.67 -25.42 3.08
CA ARG A 14 30.08 -24.21 3.67
C ARG A 14 29.26 -23.41 2.65
N GLU A 15 29.64 -23.45 1.37
CA GLU A 15 28.86 -22.82 0.30
C GLU A 15 27.47 -23.43 0.15
N LEU A 16 27.35 -24.77 0.23
CA LEU A 16 26.06 -25.45 0.15
C LEU A 16 25.19 -25.15 1.37
N LEU A 17 25.78 -25.04 2.56
CA LEU A 17 25.03 -24.64 3.76
C LEU A 17 24.49 -23.22 3.62
N ASN A 18 25.29 -22.27 3.14
CA ASN A 18 24.85 -20.90 2.88
C ASN A 18 23.72 -20.85 1.84
N ILE A 19 23.80 -21.67 0.80
CA ILE A 19 22.74 -21.82 -0.20
C ILE A 19 21.47 -22.35 0.46
N ILE A 20 21.53 -23.44 1.23
CA ILE A 20 20.35 -23.99 1.96
C ILE A 20 19.78 -22.95 2.92
N GLN A 21 20.63 -22.20 3.62
CA GLN A 21 20.24 -21.14 4.55
C GLN A 21 19.49 -20.01 3.85
N SER A 22 19.82 -19.71 2.58
CA SER A 22 19.06 -18.78 1.75
C SER A 22 17.66 -19.28 1.37
N TYR A 23 17.43 -20.60 1.39
CA TYR A 23 16.12 -21.23 1.14
C TYR A 23 15.30 -21.46 2.41
N LEU A 24 15.91 -21.36 3.59
CA LEU A 24 15.19 -21.49 4.85
C LEU A 24 14.35 -20.24 5.11
N ILE A 25 13.04 -20.38 4.99
CA ILE A 25 12.07 -19.36 5.36
C ILE A 25 12.20 -19.12 6.86
N ASN A 26 12.48 -17.87 7.25
CA ASN A 26 12.51 -17.48 8.64
C ASN A 26 11.12 -17.06 9.09
N ASP A 27 10.34 -18.01 9.61
CA ASP A 27 8.95 -17.81 10.04
C ASP A 27 8.80 -16.63 11.02
N PHE A 28 9.77 -16.43 11.90
CA PHE A 28 9.78 -15.31 12.84
C PHE A 28 9.84 -13.96 12.11
N VAL A 29 10.73 -13.84 11.11
CA VAL A 29 10.85 -12.63 10.30
C VAL A 29 9.58 -12.39 9.48
N TYR A 30 9.02 -13.43 8.85
CA TYR A 30 7.77 -13.30 8.10
C TYR A 30 6.61 -12.87 9.00
N LYS A 31 6.53 -13.39 10.22
CA LYS A 31 5.52 -12.98 11.20
C LYS A 31 5.70 -11.51 11.60
N ALA A 32 6.92 -11.09 11.93
CA ALA A 32 7.21 -9.71 12.28
C ALA A 32 6.87 -8.73 11.15
N LEU A 33 7.18 -9.09 9.90
CA LEU A 33 6.82 -8.30 8.71
C LEU A 33 5.31 -8.19 8.54
N LYS A 34 4.56 -9.29 8.71
CA LYS A 34 3.10 -9.28 8.64
C LYS A 34 2.47 -8.39 9.72
N GLU A 35 2.97 -8.47 10.95
CA GLU A 35 2.51 -7.60 12.05
C GLU A 35 2.79 -6.12 11.74
N TYR A 36 3.97 -5.81 11.19
CA TYR A 36 4.30 -4.46 10.76
C TYR A 36 3.40 -3.96 9.62
N TYR A 37 3.09 -4.80 8.62
CA TYR A 37 2.16 -4.41 7.56
C TYR A 37 0.76 -4.13 8.10
N ASN A 38 0.26 -4.95 9.02
CA ASN A 38 -1.02 -4.70 9.69
C ASN A 38 -1.02 -3.35 10.44
N TYR A 39 0.07 -3.03 11.12
CA TYR A 39 0.25 -1.73 11.76
C TYR A 39 0.20 -0.58 10.74
N LEU A 40 0.84 -0.73 9.58
CA LEU A 40 0.77 0.28 8.52
C LEU A 40 -0.65 0.49 7.99
N TYR A 41 -1.43 -0.58 7.80
CA TYR A 41 -2.86 -0.47 7.43
C TYR A 41 -3.66 0.30 8.47
N TYR A 42 -3.53 -0.07 9.75
CA TYR A 42 -4.19 0.65 10.84
C TYR A 42 -3.82 2.14 10.86
N LYS A 43 -2.53 2.44 10.73
CA LYS A 43 -2.04 3.82 10.68
C LYS A 43 -2.59 4.58 9.47
N LYS A 44 -2.70 3.92 8.32
CA LYS A 44 -3.28 4.49 7.10
C LYS A 44 -4.74 4.85 7.32
N GLU A 45 -5.55 3.94 7.87
CA GLU A 45 -6.97 4.19 8.14
C GLU A 45 -7.17 5.40 9.06
N LEU A 46 -6.41 5.49 10.16
CA LEU A 46 -6.45 6.67 11.04
C LEU A 46 -6.07 7.97 10.33
N TYR A 47 -5.10 7.92 9.42
CA TYR A 47 -4.69 9.09 8.66
C TYR A 47 -5.73 9.48 7.62
N GLU A 48 -6.36 8.52 6.94
CA GLU A 48 -7.45 8.76 6.00
C GLU A 48 -8.67 9.38 6.69
N ASP A 49 -9.03 8.91 7.90
CA ASP A 49 -10.09 9.51 8.72
C ASP A 49 -9.77 10.95 9.12
N PHE A 50 -8.53 11.19 9.56
CA PHE A 50 -8.05 12.54 9.85
C PHE A 50 -8.12 13.45 8.62
N VAL A 51 -7.62 12.98 7.47
CA VAL A 51 -7.64 13.73 6.22
C VAL A 51 -9.07 14.01 5.77
N TYR A 52 -9.95 13.02 5.86
CA TYR A 52 -11.34 13.15 5.48
C TYR A 52 -11.99 14.28 6.29
N THR A 53 -11.92 14.19 7.61
CA THR A 53 -12.57 15.15 8.53
C THR A 53 -11.97 16.56 8.45
N GLN A 54 -10.64 16.68 8.30
CA GLN A 54 -9.98 17.99 8.37
C GLN A 54 -9.86 18.69 7.01
N TYR A 55 -9.70 17.94 5.92
CA TYR A 55 -9.36 18.51 4.62
C TYR A 55 -10.43 18.24 3.55
N ILE A 56 -11.12 17.10 3.61
CA ILE A 56 -12.05 16.70 2.55
C ILE A 56 -13.47 17.16 2.85
N GLU A 57 -14.04 16.73 3.97
CA GLU A 57 -15.42 17.02 4.38
C GLU A 57 -15.75 18.52 4.35
N PRO A 58 -14.90 19.44 4.87
CA PRO A 58 -15.17 20.87 4.81
C PRO A 58 -15.18 21.45 3.39
N ASN A 59 -14.50 20.77 2.45
CA ASN A 59 -14.34 21.21 1.06
C ASN A 59 -15.14 20.35 0.07
N CYS A 60 -15.90 19.37 0.57
CA CYS A 60 -16.68 18.46 -0.27
C CYS A 60 -18.02 19.08 -0.65
N ASN A 61 -17.96 20.11 -1.48
CA ASN A 61 -19.14 20.76 -2.04
C ASN A 61 -19.63 20.02 -3.28
N CYS A 62 -20.68 19.23 -3.11
CA CYS A 62 -21.38 18.56 -4.20
C CYS A 62 -22.35 19.54 -4.86
N HIS A 63 -21.96 20.15 -5.98
CA HIS A 63 -22.87 21.00 -6.74
C HIS A 63 -23.81 20.14 -7.62
N THR A 64 -25.11 20.24 -7.37
CA THR A 64 -26.14 19.73 -8.28
C THR A 64 -26.34 20.74 -9.42
N TYR A 65 -26.44 20.25 -10.65
CA TYR A 65 -26.81 21.07 -11.79
C TYR A 65 -27.85 20.37 -12.65
N TYR A 66 -28.73 21.16 -13.25
CA TYR A 66 -29.74 20.63 -14.16
C TYR A 66 -29.12 20.40 -15.54
N ASN A 67 -29.11 19.15 -16.00
CA ASN A 67 -28.66 18.82 -17.35
C ASN A 67 -29.83 18.99 -18.32
N SER A 68 -29.86 20.12 -19.01
CA SER A 68 -30.93 20.47 -19.96
C SER A 68 -31.01 19.52 -21.17
N ARG A 69 -29.90 18.92 -21.62
CA ARG A 69 -29.90 17.95 -22.72
C ARG A 69 -30.54 16.61 -22.35
N ALA A 70 -30.35 16.18 -21.10
CA ALA A 70 -30.88 14.91 -20.58
C ALA A 70 -32.16 15.07 -19.74
N GLN A 71 -32.67 16.31 -19.61
CA GLN A 71 -33.86 16.68 -18.84
C GLN A 71 -33.87 16.12 -17.40
N ARG A 72 -32.70 16.07 -16.75
CA ARG A 72 -32.55 15.54 -15.39
C ARG A 72 -31.48 16.27 -14.60
N TRP A 73 -31.64 16.28 -13.28
CA TRP A 73 -30.61 16.74 -12.35
C TRP A 73 -29.41 15.77 -12.37
N LYS A 74 -28.20 16.32 -12.40
CA LYS A 74 -26.95 15.58 -12.24
C LYS A 74 -26.18 16.12 -11.06
N TYR A 75 -25.55 15.21 -10.33
CA TYR A 75 -24.51 15.55 -9.37
C TYR A 75 -23.22 15.78 -10.15
N ARG A 76 -22.56 16.92 -9.95
CA ARG A 76 -21.15 17.07 -10.35
C ARG A 76 -20.33 16.26 -9.36
N GLU A 77 -19.31 15.55 -9.84
CA GLU A 77 -18.36 14.86 -8.96
C GLU A 77 -17.89 15.84 -7.89
N CYS A 78 -18.02 15.43 -6.62
CA CYS A 78 -17.68 16.28 -5.51
C CYS A 78 -16.16 16.37 -5.46
N SER A 79 -15.60 17.38 -6.16
CA SER A 79 -14.16 17.47 -6.45
C SER A 79 -13.27 17.28 -5.22
N GLY A 80 -13.70 17.77 -4.04
CA GLY A 80 -13.03 17.49 -2.76
C GLY A 80 -13.03 16.01 -2.39
N CYS A 81 -14.19 15.36 -2.36
CA CYS A 81 -14.31 13.93 -2.05
C CYS A 81 -13.61 13.02 -3.08
N TYR A 82 -13.52 13.46 -4.34
CA TYR A 82 -12.81 12.72 -5.39
C TYR A 82 -11.34 12.47 -5.03
N TYR A 83 -10.67 13.44 -4.38
CA TYR A 83 -9.24 13.31 -4.07
C TYR A 83 -8.92 12.17 -3.09
N LEU A 84 -9.79 11.89 -2.13
CA LEU A 84 -9.54 10.80 -1.18
C LEU A 84 -9.88 9.43 -1.80
N GLU A 85 -10.97 9.35 -2.57
CA GLU A 85 -11.45 8.09 -3.13
C GLU A 85 -10.63 7.60 -4.33
N TYR A 86 -10.13 8.51 -5.16
CA TYR A 86 -9.57 8.15 -6.47
C TYR A 86 -8.12 8.59 -6.67
N THR A 87 -7.48 9.24 -5.69
CA THR A 87 -6.06 9.65 -5.80
C THR A 87 -5.22 9.13 -4.64
N ASN A 88 -3.92 8.96 -4.89
CA ASN A 88 -2.95 8.52 -3.89
C ASN A 88 -2.36 9.69 -3.08
N LYS A 89 -2.95 10.89 -3.18
CA LYS A 89 -2.40 12.14 -2.62
C LYS A 89 -2.18 12.08 -1.11
N TYR A 90 -3.06 11.38 -0.40
CA TYR A 90 -3.07 11.30 1.06
C TYR A 90 -2.58 9.95 1.59
N ILE A 91 -1.86 9.16 0.78
CA ILE A 91 -1.29 7.90 1.28
C ILE A 91 -0.04 8.20 2.11
N PRO A 92 0.04 7.69 3.36
CA PRO A 92 1.26 7.82 4.17
C PRO A 92 2.49 7.28 3.45
N LYS A 93 3.61 8.01 3.52
CA LYS A 93 4.83 7.67 2.79
C LYS A 93 5.36 6.27 3.13
N ASP A 94 5.32 5.89 4.40
CA ASP A 94 5.71 4.56 4.87
C ASP A 94 4.79 3.46 4.34
N PHE A 95 3.47 3.71 4.30
CA PHE A 95 2.53 2.80 3.66
C PHE A 95 2.86 2.63 2.17
N ARG A 96 3.09 3.72 1.45
CA ARG A 96 3.45 3.70 0.03
C ARG A 96 4.72 2.89 -0.21
N VAL A 97 5.80 3.21 0.51
CA VAL A 97 7.10 2.56 0.31
C VAL A 97 7.07 1.07 0.70
N CYS A 98 6.44 0.73 1.82
CA CYS A 98 6.51 -0.63 2.36
C CYS A 98 5.49 -1.60 1.76
N ILE A 99 4.41 -1.10 1.17
CA ILE A 99 3.30 -1.91 0.64
C ILE A 99 3.11 -1.67 -0.87
N TYR A 100 2.86 -0.44 -1.30
CA TYR A 100 2.62 -0.15 -2.74
C TYR A 100 3.85 -0.39 -3.60
N ASP A 101 4.98 0.21 -3.22
CA ASP A 101 6.21 0.18 -4.01
C ASP A 101 7.07 -1.07 -3.70
N ASN A 102 6.60 -1.94 -2.80
CA ASN A 102 7.34 -3.12 -2.36
C ASN A 102 6.95 -4.37 -3.15
N PRO A 103 7.79 -4.84 -4.10
CA PRO A 103 7.47 -6.01 -4.91
C PRO A 103 7.43 -7.32 -4.11
N GLN A 104 7.99 -7.35 -2.90
CA GLN A 104 7.99 -8.53 -2.04
C GLN A 104 6.75 -8.62 -1.14
N TYR A 105 5.98 -7.54 -1.00
CA TYR A 105 4.83 -7.49 -0.08
C TYR A 105 3.86 -8.66 -0.32
N GLY A 106 3.42 -8.84 -1.57
CA GLY A 106 2.47 -9.89 -1.93
C GLY A 106 3.01 -11.31 -1.65
N LYS A 107 4.31 -11.52 -1.87
CA LYS A 107 4.99 -12.78 -1.54
C LYS A 107 5.04 -13.02 -0.04
N ILE A 108 5.32 -11.98 0.76
CA ILE A 108 5.41 -12.08 2.22
C ILE A 108 4.03 -12.34 2.84
N VAL A 109 2.99 -11.64 2.38
CA VAL A 109 1.64 -11.75 2.96
C VAL A 109 0.95 -13.03 2.51
N TYR A 110 0.94 -13.31 1.20
CA TYR A 110 0.10 -14.36 0.61
C TYR A 110 0.86 -15.64 0.24
N GLY A 111 2.19 -15.67 0.38
CA GLY A 111 3.00 -16.88 0.19
C GLY A 111 3.10 -17.41 -1.24
N LYS A 112 2.62 -16.66 -2.25
CA LYS A 112 2.76 -16.97 -3.68
C LYS A 112 3.50 -15.86 -4.41
N GLU A 113 4.12 -16.17 -5.54
CA GLU A 113 4.48 -15.16 -6.55
C GLU A 113 3.18 -14.54 -7.08
N SER A 114 2.65 -13.57 -6.33
CA SER A 114 1.51 -12.80 -6.78
C SER A 114 2.01 -11.90 -7.91
N ASN A 115 1.59 -12.14 -9.14
CA ASN A 115 1.62 -11.15 -10.22
C ASN A 115 0.62 -10.00 -9.94
N TYR A 116 0.52 -9.57 -8.68
CA TYR A 116 -0.30 -8.46 -8.26
C TYR A 116 0.50 -7.20 -8.53
N LYS A 117 0.52 -6.79 -9.80
CA LYS A 117 0.69 -5.37 -10.09
C LYS A 117 -0.57 -4.72 -9.56
N LEU A 118 -0.46 -3.91 -8.50
CA LEU A 118 -1.41 -2.82 -8.29
C LEU A 118 -1.29 -1.93 -9.52
N SER A 119 -2.02 -2.27 -10.58
CA SER A 119 -2.16 -1.42 -11.75
C SER A 119 -3.03 -0.26 -11.30
N MET A 120 -2.45 0.91 -11.10
CA MET A 120 -3.23 2.14 -11.00
C MET A 120 -2.42 3.30 -11.56
N ASP A 121 -3.14 4.07 -12.36
CA ASP A 121 -2.62 5.05 -13.31
C ASP A 121 -1.83 6.16 -12.60
N TYR A 122 -0.69 6.48 -13.21
CA TYR A 122 0.09 7.67 -12.88
C TYR A 122 -0.71 8.89 -13.31
N ASP A 123 -1.54 9.44 -12.42
CA ASP A 123 -1.98 10.81 -12.58
C ASP A 123 -0.87 11.74 -12.11
N ASN A 124 -0.26 12.37 -13.11
CA ASN A 124 0.81 13.35 -13.04
C ASN A 124 0.57 14.36 -11.90
N GLU A 125 1.59 14.58 -11.07
CA GLU A 125 1.74 15.78 -10.26
C GLU A 125 1.67 17.01 -11.17
N VAL A 126 0.48 17.62 -11.29
CA VAL A 126 0.37 19.00 -11.75
C VAL A 126 0.63 19.87 -10.54
N ASP A 127 1.87 20.35 -10.48
CA ASP A 127 2.37 21.34 -9.55
C ASP A 127 1.58 22.65 -9.75
N TYR A 128 0.58 22.90 -8.90
CA TYR A 128 -0.10 24.18 -8.87
C TYR A 128 0.72 25.13 -8.00
N HIS A 129 1.66 25.84 -8.63
CA HIS A 129 2.16 27.11 -8.14
C HIS A 129 0.96 28.06 -7.94
N TYR A 130 0.70 28.44 -6.70
CA TYR A 130 -0.17 29.57 -6.38
C TYR A 130 0.67 30.85 -6.48
N ASP A 131 0.34 31.69 -7.46
CA ASP A 131 0.61 33.14 -7.43
C ASP A 131 -0.52 33.86 -6.67
#